data_AF-A0A1Q3GPH1-F1
#
_entry.id   AF-A0A1Q3GPH1-F1
#
_cell.length_a   1.000
_cell.length_b   1.000
_cell.length_c   1.000
_cell.angle_alpha   90.00
_cell.angle_beta   90.00
_cell.angle_gamma   90.00
#
_symmetry.space_group_name_H-M   'P 1'
#
loop_
_entity.id
_entity.type
_entity.pdbx_description
1 polymer ?
#
loop_
_entity_poly.entity_id
_entity_poly.type
_entity_poly.pdbx_seq_one_letter_code
_entity_poly.pdbx_strand_id
1 'polypeptide(L)' 'MEQLTEDLKAKLTGEIEELKGQLTGKLFEDMEIRDQIHNLEMKLNGVKPMNSEIDCIGCSS' A
#
# COMPACT_ATOMS: atom_id res chain seq x y z
N MET A 1 3.04 20.44 6.34
CA MET A 1 2.25 19.46 5.58
C MET A 1 3.01 19.21 4.30
N GLU A 2 3.68 18.07 4.19
CA GLU A 2 4.40 17.68 2.98
C GLU A 2 3.40 17.52 1.84
N GLN A 3 3.34 18.49 0.93
CA GLN A 3 2.67 18.30 -0.34
C GLN A 3 3.47 17.26 -1.12
N LEU A 4 2.89 16.08 -1.36
CA LEU A 4 3.37 15.19 -2.42
C LEU A 4 3.43 15.99 -3.73
N THR A 5 4.60 16.07 -4.34
CA THR A 5 4.77 16.75 -5.63
C THR A 5 3.99 16.03 -6.73
N GLU A 6 3.46 16.78 -7.70
CA GLU A 6 2.62 16.22 -8.77
C GLU A 6 3.34 15.11 -9.57
N ASP A 7 4.65 15.24 -9.72
CA ASP A 7 5.53 14.24 -10.32
C ASP A 7 5.54 12.91 -9.54
N LEU A 8 5.62 12.98 -8.21
CA LEU A 8 5.61 11.80 -7.35
C LEU A 8 4.25 11.09 -7.40
N LYS A 9 3.16 11.86 -7.47
CA LYS A 9 1.81 11.32 -7.60
C LYS A 9 1.64 10.61 -8.95
N ALA A 10 2.12 11.20 -10.04
CA ALA A 10 2.09 10.60 -11.36
C ALA A 10 2.89 9.29 -11.40
N LYS A 11 4.08 9.29 -10.80
CA LYS A 11 4.92 8.09 -10.69
C LYS A 11 4.25 6.96 -9.90
N LEU A 12 3.73 7.27 -8.71
CA LEU A 12 3.03 6.29 -7.87
C LEU A 12 1.78 5.73 -8.58
N THR A 13 1.04 6.58 -9.29
CA THR A 13 -0.13 6.13 -10.07
C THR A 13 0.29 5.17 -11.17
N GLY A 14 1.36 5.48 -11.91
CA GLY A 14 1.88 4.59 -12.96
C GLY A 14 2.33 3.23 -12.42
N GLU A 15 3.04 3.21 -11.29
CA GLU A 15 3.44 1.95 -10.62
C GLU A 15 2.23 1.12 -10.18
N ILE A 16 1.19 1.77 -9.63
CA ILE A 16 -0.06 1.10 -9.25
C ILE A 16 -0.76 0.50 -10.47
N GLU A 17 -0.82 1.21 -11.60
CA GLU A 17 -1.44 0.70 -12.82
C GLU A 17 -0.68 -0.49 -13.41
N GLU A 18 0.66 -0.44 -13.41
CA GLU A 18 1.51 -1.55 -13.86
C GLU A 18 1.31 -2.80 -12.99
N LEU A 19 1.26 -2.64 -11.67
CA LEU A 19 0.99 -3.74 -10.74
C LEU A 19 -0.44 -4.28 -10.90
N LYS A 20 -1.44 -3.40 -11.12
CA LYS A 20 -2.83 -3.82 -11.40
C LYS A 20 -2.92 -4.63 -12.69
N GLY A 21 -2.10 -4.34 -13.70
CA GLY A 21 -2.01 -5.12 -14.94
C GLY A 21 -1.40 -6.51 -14.76
N GLN A 22 -0.62 -6.73 -13.71
CA GLN A 22 -0.04 -8.04 -13.36
C GLN A 22 -1.00 -8.92 -12.55
N LEU A 23 -2.14 -8.37 -12.10
CA LEU A 23 -3.14 -9.15 -11.37
C LEU A 23 -3.73 -10.22 -12.28
N THR A 24 -3.56 -11.47 -11.85
CA THR A 24 -4.03 -12.66 -12.55
C THR A 24 -5.50 -12.98 -12.24
N GLY A 25 -6.07 -12.31 -11.24
CA GLY A 25 -7.40 -12.59 -10.68
C GLY A 25 -7.38 -13.74 -9.66
N LYS A 26 -6.22 -14.37 -9.42
CA LYS A 26 -6.07 -15.43 -8.42
C LYS A 26 -5.62 -14.82 -7.11
N LEU A 27 -6.54 -14.78 -6.15
CA LEU A 27 -6.37 -14.16 -4.83
C LEU A 27 -5.04 -14.46 -4.12
N PHE A 28 -4.53 -15.69 -4.26
CA PHE A 28 -3.29 -16.12 -3.60
C PHE A 28 -2.02 -15.66 -4.34
N GLU A 29 -2.03 -15.70 -5.67
CA GLU A 29 -0.91 -15.23 -6.50
C GLU A 29 -0.85 -13.70 -6.53
N ASP A 30 -2.02 -13.06 -6.47
CA ASP A 30 -2.17 -11.61 -6.45
C ASP A 30 -1.92 -11.01 -5.05
N MET A 31 -1.71 -11.83 -4.01
CA MET A 31 -1.60 -11.36 -2.62
C MET A 31 -0.46 -10.36 -2.46
N GLU A 32 0.73 -10.69 -2.97
CA GLU A 32 1.91 -9.83 -2.88
C GLU A 32 1.74 -8.55 -3.70
N ILE A 33 1.20 -8.67 -4.93
CA ILE A 33 0.96 -7.54 -5.82
C ILE A 33 -0.08 -6.59 -5.22
N ARG A 34 -1.14 -7.13 -4.61
CA ARG A 34 -2.19 -6.35 -3.93
C ARG A 34 -1.64 -5.63 -2.70
N ASP A 35 -0.77 -6.26 -1.92
CA ASP A 35 -0.12 -5.61 -0.78
C ASP A 35 0.76 -4.43 -1.23
N GLN A 36 1.52 -4.61 -2.31
CA GLN A 36 2.32 -3.54 -2.91
C GLN A 36 1.45 -2.37 -3.39
N ILE A 37 0.36 -2.66 -4.11
CA ILE A 37 -0.61 -1.65 -4.55
C ILE A 37 -1.18 -0.90 -3.34
N HIS A 38 -1.57 -1.61 -2.28
CA HIS A 38 -2.15 -1.00 -1.09
C HIS A 38 -1.16 -0.04 -0.41
N ASN A 39 0.10 -0.43 -0.28
CA ASN A 39 1.17 0.41 0.26
C ASN A 39 1.43 1.67 -0.60
N LEU A 40 1.39 1.54 -1.93
CA LEU A 40 1.56 2.66 -2.85
C LEU A 40 0.35 3.62 -2.81
N GLU A 41 -0.86 3.08 -2.76
CA GLU A 41 -2.10 3.87 -2.61
C GLU A 41 -2.12 4.60 -1.26
N MET A 42 -1.59 4.00 -0.20
CA MET A 42 -1.43 4.65 1.10
C MET A 42 -0.47 5.86 1.03
N LYS A 43 0.69 5.69 0.39
CA LYS A 43 1.66 6.78 0.15
C LYS A 43 1.05 7.89 -0.71
N LEU A 44 0.32 7.54 -1.76
CA LEU A 44 -0.31 8.48 -2.69
C LEU A 44 -1.42 9.30 -2.02
N ASN A 45 -2.24 8.66 -1.19
CA ASN A 45 -3.32 9.33 -0.47
C ASN A 45 -2.85 9.99 0.84
N GLY A 46 -1.59 9.79 1.24
CA GLY A 46 -1.05 10.28 2.51
C GLY A 46 -1.73 9.67 3.73
N VAL A 47 -2.43 8.55 3.57
CA VAL A 47 -3.05 7.82 4.68
C VAL A 47 -1.99 6.92 5.30
N LYS A 48 -1.73 7.16 6.59
CA LYS A 48 -0.80 6.37 7.38
C LYS A 48 -1.24 4.89 7.30
N PRO A 49 -0.32 3.93 7.06
CA PRO A 49 -0.67 2.53 7.21
C PRO A 49 -1.33 2.38 8.57
N MET A 50 -2.49 1.71 8.59
CA MET A 50 -3.21 1.37 9.82
C MET A 50 -2.13 0.93 10.81
N ASN A 51 -1.88 1.76 11.83
CA ASN A 51 -0.80 1.57 12.77
C ASN A 51 -0.82 0.07 13.13
N SER A 52 0.19 -0.69 12.72
CA SER A 52 0.55 -1.93 13.38
C SER A 52 1.13 -1.56 14.75
N GLU A 53 0.34 -0.83 15.54
CA GLU A 53 0.20 -1.06 16.96
C GLU A 53 -0.75 -2.25 17.07
N ILE A 54 -0.30 -3.43 16.60
CA ILE A 54 -0.59 -4.61 17.39
C ILE A 54 0.21 -4.36 18.65
N ASP A 55 -0.40 -3.63 19.58
CA ASP A 55 -0.12 -3.74 20.98
C ASP A 55 -0.53 -5.18 21.32
N CYS A 56 0.35 -6.12 20.96
CA CYS A 56 0.45 -7.36 21.69
C CYS A 56 0.90 -6.90 23.06
N ILE A 57 -0.07 -6.48 23.88
CA ILE A 57 0.07 -6.44 25.33
C ILE A 57 0.57 -7.83 25.65
N GLY A 58 1.87 -7.91 25.89
CA GLY A 58 2.50 -9.15 26.26
C GLY A 58 1.78 -9.75 27.45
N CYS A 59 1.79 -11.08 27.50
CA CYS A 59 2.03 -11.85 28.71
C CYS A 59 1.69 -11.13 30.03
N SER A 60 0.40 -11.05 30.39
CA SER A 60 0.04 -10.93 31.81
C SER A 60 -1.44 -11.24 32.06
N SER A 61 -1.85 -12.51 31.91
CA SER A 61 -2.33 -13.37 33.01
C SER A 61 -3.04 -14.63 32.50
#